data_AF-D5U232-F1
#
_entry.id   AF-D5U232-F1
#
_cell.length_a   1.000
_cell.length_b   1.000
_cell.length_c   1.000
_cell.angle_alpha   90.00
_cell.angle_beta   90.00
_cell.angle_gamma   90.00
#
_symmetry.space_group_name_H-M   'P 1'
#
loop_
_entity.id
_entity.type
_entity.pdbx_description
1 polymer ?
#
loop_
_entity_poly.entity_id
_entity_poly.type
_entity_poly.pdbx_seq_one_letter_code
_entity_poly.pdbx_strand_id
1 'polypeptide(L)'
;MDEKAGLAEKVLSSIEVPGFDVDVVSSGLVTGFRISNDGRKITVYVDFTGSQPSCLFCKFINNTLWNTIISRMRERLKEAGFEEVLIVDERFRNRFHLTPG
;
A
#
# COMPACT_ATOMS: atom_id res chain seq x y z
N MET A 1 4.28 -19.39 -2.60
CA MET A 1 4.39 -17.91 -2.64
C MET A 1 3.03 -17.24 -2.43
N ASP A 2 1.94 -17.94 -2.73
CA ASP A 2 0.57 -17.40 -2.76
C ASP A 2 -0.06 -17.15 -1.38
N GLU A 3 0.31 -17.93 -0.35
CA GLU A 3 -0.29 -17.79 0.99
C GLU A 3 0.04 -16.43 1.64
N LYS A 4 1.29 -15.97 1.53
CA LYS A 4 1.71 -14.66 2.06
C LYS A 4 1.13 -13.50 1.26
N ALA A 5 0.93 -13.69 -0.05
CA ALA A 5 0.26 -12.70 -0.89
C ALA A 5 -1.21 -12.54 -0.52
N GLY A 6 -1.94 -13.65 -0.34
CA GLY A 6 -3.33 -13.61 0.13
C GLY A 6 -3.46 -13.04 1.54
N LEU A 7 -2.49 -13.32 2.43
CA LEU A 7 -2.45 -12.68 3.75
C LEU A 7 -2.24 -11.16 3.66
N ALA A 8 -1.29 -10.71 2.84
CA ALA A 8 -1.04 -9.29 2.64
C ALA A 8 -2.26 -8.56 2.06
N GLU A 9 -2.90 -9.14 1.05
CA GLU A 9 -4.12 -8.60 0.46
C GLU A 9 -5.25 -8.50 1.49
N LYS A 10 -5.49 -9.56 2.27
CA LYS A 10 -6.50 -9.57 3.33
C LYS A 10 -6.23 -8.54 4.43
N VAL A 11 -4.97 -8.34 4.78
CA VAL A 11 -4.56 -7.32 5.76
C VAL A 11 -4.82 -5.94 5.19
N LEU A 12 -4.41 -5.67 3.96
CA LEU A 12 -4.63 -4.39 3.30
C LEU A 12 -6.12 -4.10 3.14
N SER A 13 -6.92 -5.08 2.71
CA SER A 13 -8.39 -4.92 2.57
C SER A 13 -9.12 -4.76 3.91
N SER A 14 -8.46 -4.97 5.05
CA SER A 14 -9.03 -4.73 6.38
C SER A 14 -8.80 -3.31 6.91
N ILE A 15 -7.99 -2.51 6.21
CA ILE A 15 -7.64 -1.15 6.63
C ILE A 15 -8.60 -0.17 5.95
N GLU A 16 -9.46 0.45 6.76
CA GLU A 16 -10.38 1.47 6.31
C GLU A 16 -9.69 2.84 6.15
N VAL A 17 -10.06 3.55 5.09
CA VAL A 17 -9.73 4.96 4.88
C VAL A 17 -10.59 5.79 5.84
N PRO A 18 -9.98 6.50 6.81
CA PRO A 18 -10.76 7.21 7.82
C PRO A 18 -11.64 8.27 7.17
N GLY A 19 -12.94 8.24 7.48
CA GLY A 19 -13.93 9.19 6.96
C GLY A 19 -14.59 8.81 5.63
N PHE A 20 -14.26 7.66 5.05
CA PHE A 20 -14.79 7.24 3.73
C PHE A 20 -15.45 5.85 3.71
N ASP A 21 -15.51 5.14 4.85
CA ASP A 21 -16.17 3.82 5.03
C ASP A 21 -15.83 2.80 3.92
N VAL A 22 -14.57 2.83 3.47
CA VAL A 22 -14.04 2.04 2.36
C VAL A 22 -12.61 1.64 2.68
N ASP A 23 -12.20 0.44 2.27
CA ASP A 23 -10.84 -0.01 2.52
C ASP A 23 -9.82 0.56 1.53
N VAL A 24 -8.54 0.52 1.91
CA VAL A 24 -7.42 1.07 1.12
C VAL A 24 -7.19 0.36 -0.21
N VAL A 25 -7.71 -0.86 -0.41
CA VAL A 25 -7.65 -1.57 -1.69
C VAL A 25 -8.81 -1.15 -2.58
N SER A 26 -10.05 -1.24 -2.08
CA SER A 26 -11.27 -0.86 -2.83
C SER A 26 -11.30 0.64 -3.17
N SER A 27 -10.69 1.48 -2.34
CA SER A 27 -10.56 2.92 -2.61
C SER A 27 -9.58 3.26 -3.75
N GLY A 28 -8.83 2.28 -4.27
CA GLY A 28 -7.79 2.50 -5.27
C GLY A 28 -6.53 3.16 -4.73
N LEU A 29 -6.40 3.29 -3.40
CA LEU A 29 -5.25 3.91 -2.76
C LEU A 29 -4.02 3.00 -2.85
N VAL A 30 -4.20 1.69 -2.61
CA VAL A 30 -3.19 0.66 -2.83
C VAL A 30 -3.29 0.14 -4.27
N THR A 31 -2.23 0.32 -5.05
CA THR A 31 -2.19 -0.10 -6.45
C THR A 31 -1.53 -1.48 -6.64
N GLY A 32 -0.90 -1.97 -5.58
CA GLY A 32 -0.35 -3.32 -5.50
C GLY A 32 0.70 -3.46 -4.42
N PHE A 33 1.27 -4.65 -4.30
CA PHE A 33 2.37 -4.92 -3.38
C PHE A 33 3.34 -5.93 -3.97
N ARG A 34 4.54 -5.99 -3.40
CA ARG A 34 5.58 -6.96 -3.73
C ARG A 34 6.17 -7.51 -2.43
N ILE A 35 6.21 -8.82 -2.33
CA ILE A 35 6.82 -9.53 -1.20
C ILE A 35 8.22 -9.98 -1.62
N SER A 36 9.20 -9.89 -0.72
CA SER A 36 10.54 -10.40 -0.97
C SER A 36 10.56 -11.91 -1.12
N ASN A 37 11.61 -12.45 -1.73
CA ASN A 37 11.74 -13.88 -1.99
C ASN A 37 11.80 -14.71 -0.69
N ASP A 38 12.33 -14.11 0.38
CA ASP A 38 12.38 -14.66 1.74
C ASP A 38 11.06 -14.51 2.53
N GLY A 39 10.08 -13.78 2.00
CA GLY A 39 8.75 -13.63 2.60
C GLY A 39 8.70 -12.71 3.83
N ARG A 40 9.81 -12.09 4.24
CA ARG A 40 9.88 -11.25 5.44
C ARG A 40 9.65 -9.77 5.15
N LYS A 41 9.88 -9.33 3.91
CA LYS A 41 9.71 -7.93 3.52
C LYS A 41 8.53 -7.77 2.58
N ILE A 42 7.78 -6.70 2.78
CA ILE A 42 6.70 -6.30 1.88
C ILE A 42 6.89 -4.83 1.48
N THR A 43 6.75 -4.58 0.18
CA THR A 43 6.65 -3.25 -0.40
C THR A 43 5.24 -3.03 -0.90
N VAL A 44 4.54 -2.05 -0.35
CA VAL A 44 3.19 -1.65 -0.77
C VAL A 44 3.31 -0.40 -1.63
N TYR A 45 2.71 -0.44 -2.82
CA TYR A 45 2.63 0.69 -3.74
C TYR A 45 1.31 1.39 -3.54
N VAL A 46 1.38 2.71 -3.33
CA VAL A 46 0.20 3.55 -3.12
C VAL A 46 0.24 4.75 -4.08
N ASP A 47 -0.92 5.21 -4.54
CA ASP A 47 -0.98 6.44 -5.33
C ASP A 47 -1.35 7.63 -4.44
N PHE A 48 -0.36 8.42 -4.04
CA PHE A 48 -0.60 9.61 -3.22
C PHE A 48 -1.31 10.76 -3.96
N THR A 49 -1.30 10.71 -5.29
CA THR A 49 -1.75 11.83 -6.14
C THR A 49 -3.14 11.68 -6.70
N GLY A 50 -3.74 10.49 -6.61
CA GLY A 50 -4.96 10.19 -7.36
C GLY A 50 -4.75 10.36 -8.87
N SER A 51 -3.55 10.02 -9.34
CA SER A 51 -3.24 9.94 -10.77
C SER A 51 -3.98 8.76 -11.41
N GLN A 52 -4.30 7.73 -10.64
CA GLN A 52 -5.19 6.66 -11.03
C GLN A 52 -6.66 7.10 -10.95
N PRO A 53 -7.45 6.93 -12.03
CA PRO A 53 -8.88 7.24 -12.02
C PRO A 53 -9.69 6.34 -11.06
N SER A 54 -9.13 5.21 -10.65
CA SER A 54 -9.67 4.32 -9.62
C SER A 54 -9.54 4.90 -8.20
N CYS A 55 -8.63 5.85 -7.94
CA CYS A 55 -8.53 6.45 -6.61
C CYS A 55 -9.51 7.61 -6.43
N LEU A 56 -10.71 7.28 -5.95
CA LEU A 56 -11.81 8.24 -5.75
C LEU A 56 -11.52 9.30 -4.68
N PHE A 57 -10.64 8.99 -3.73
CA PHE A 57 -10.49 9.79 -2.50
C PHE A 57 -9.13 10.49 -2.39
N CYS A 58 -8.12 10.08 -3.15
CA CYS A 58 -6.74 10.58 -3.01
C CYS A 58 -6.61 12.11 -3.11
N LYS A 59 -7.47 12.79 -3.88
CA LYS A 59 -7.50 14.26 -3.97
C LYS A 59 -7.94 14.97 -2.69
N PHE A 60 -8.62 14.25 -1.78
CA PHE A 60 -9.21 14.78 -0.55
C PHE A 60 -8.45 14.36 0.71
N ILE A 61 -7.51 13.42 0.60
CA ILE A 61 -6.71 12.93 1.71
C ILE A 61 -5.61 13.96 2.04
N ASN A 62 -5.72 14.60 3.20
CA ASN A 62 -4.69 15.49 3.71
C ASN A 62 -3.49 14.72 4.30
N ASN A 63 -2.38 15.43 4.57
CA ASN A 63 -1.15 14.82 5.06
C ASN A 63 -1.32 14.05 6.38
N THR A 64 -2.19 14.51 7.28
CA THR A 64 -2.48 13.84 8.55
C THR A 64 -3.15 12.50 8.31
N LEU A 65 -4.15 12.45 7.43
CA LEU A 65 -4.86 11.23 7.08
C LEU A 65 -3.92 10.22 6.39
N TRP A 66 -3.04 10.70 5.50
CA TRP A 66 -1.98 9.87 4.91
C TRP A 66 -1.07 9.24 5.97
N ASN A 67 -0.58 10.02 6.93
CA ASN A 67 0.26 9.50 8.00
C ASN A 67 -0.48 8.44 8.84
N THR A 68 -1.77 8.64 9.11
CA THR A 68 -2.60 7.65 9.80
C THR A 68 -2.73 6.36 9.00
N ILE A 69 -3.02 6.45 7.70
CA ILE A 69 -3.15 5.28 6.81
C ILE A 69 -1.84 4.51 6.72
N ILE A 70 -0.72 5.20 6.48
CA ILE A 70 0.63 4.61 6.41
C ILE A 70 0.98 3.91 7.72
N SER A 71 0.69 4.55 8.87
CA SER A 71 0.95 3.96 10.18
C SER A 71 0.16 2.67 10.40
N ARG A 72 -1.14 2.69 10.07
CA ARG A 72 -2.01 1.50 10.18
C ARG A 72 -1.56 0.37 9.26
N MET A 73 -1.19 0.67 8.01
CA MET A 73 -0.62 -0.33 7.09
C MET A 73 0.64 -0.97 7.67
N ARG A 74 1.58 -0.17 8.19
CA ARG A 74 2.81 -0.69 8.78
C ARG A 74 2.53 -1.57 10.00
N GLU A 75 1.66 -1.14 10.89
CA GLU A 75 1.29 -1.88 12.09
C GLU A 75 0.67 -3.24 11.73
N ARG A 76 -0.39 -3.25 10.92
CA ARG A 76 -1.12 -4.48 10.58
C ARG A 76 -0.27 -5.47 9.75
N LEU A 77 0.57 -4.97 8.85
CA LEU A 77 1.48 -5.84 8.10
C LEU A 77 2.58 -6.43 9.00
N LYS A 78 3.08 -5.66 9.99
CA LYS A 78 4.01 -6.21 10.99
C LYS A 78 3.35 -7.28 11.87
N GLU A 79 2.13 -7.05 12.32
CA GLU A 79 1.34 -8.04 13.07
C GLU A 79 1.09 -9.32 12.26
N ALA A 80 0.96 -9.21 10.94
CA ALA A 80 0.84 -10.34 10.01
C ALA A 80 2.16 -11.10 9.77
N GLY A 81 3.27 -10.65 10.36
CA GLY A 81 4.57 -11.31 10.32
C GLY A 81 5.50 -10.83 9.22
N PHE A 82 5.31 -9.62 8.67
CA PHE A 82 6.31 -8.95 7.84
C PHE A 82 7.26 -8.12 8.70
N GLU A 83 8.53 -8.49 8.75
CA GLU A 83 9.56 -7.80 9.55
C GLU A 83 9.83 -6.38 9.02
N GLU A 84 9.84 -6.22 7.69
CA GLU A 84 10.12 -4.95 7.02
C GLU A 84 8.95 -4.56 6.10
N VAL A 85 8.39 -3.38 6.34
CA VAL A 85 7.26 -2.84 5.58
C VAL A 85 7.66 -1.51 4.95
N LEU A 86 7.77 -1.51 3.63
CA LEU A 86 8.04 -0.33 2.82
C LEU A 86 6.73 0.13 2.17
N ILE A 87 6.41 1.41 2.28
CA ILE A 87 5.26 2.02 1.61
C ILE A 87 5.83 3.08 0.70
N VAL A 88 5.57 2.95 -0.60
CA VAL A 88 6.18 3.77 -1.64
C VAL A 88 5.11 4.29 -2.58
N ASP A 89 5.31 5.49 -3.09
CA ASP A 89 4.44 6.05 -4.11
C ASP A 89 4.61 5.26 -5.43
N GLU A 90 3.50 4.92 -6.09
CA GLU A 90 3.49 4.17 -7.34
C GLU A 90 4.33 4.82 -8.44
N ARG A 91 4.49 6.15 -8.44
CA ARG A 91 5.34 6.85 -9.41
C ARG A 91 6.81 6.45 -9.29
N PHE A 92 7.23 5.89 -8.15
CA PHE A 92 8.56 5.32 -7.96
C PHE A 92 8.65 3.85 -8.37
N ARG A 93 7.51 3.18 -8.62
CA ARG A 93 7.47 1.81 -9.15
C ARG A 93 8.16 1.71 -10.51
N ASN A 94 8.01 2.72 -11.37
CA ASN A 94 8.65 2.77 -12.70
C ASN A 94 10.08 3.33 -12.70
N ARG A 95 10.55 3.97 -11.62
CA ARG A 95 11.94 4.47 -11.58
C ARG A 95 13.00 3.37 -11.41
N PHE A 96 12.59 2.14 -11.10
CA PHE A 96 13.49 0.97 -11.10
C PHE A 96 13.59 0.26 -12.47
N HIS A 97 12.90 0.74 -13.51
CA HIS A 97 13.03 0.25 -14.89
C HIS A 97 13.80 1.22 -15.82
N LEU A 98 14.36 2.31 -15.30
CA LEU A 98 15.12 3.28 -16.10
C LEU A 98 16.47 3.59 -15.46
N THR A 99 17.38 2.62 -15.49
CA THR A 99 18.79 2.80 -15.87
C THR A 99 19.40 1.44 -16.31
N PRO A 100 19.42 1.13 -17.61
CA PRO A 100 20.64 0.66 -18.25
C PRO A 100 21.40 1.92 -18.69
N GLY A 101 22.41 2.31 -17.93
CA GLY A 101 23.24 3.48 -18.20
C GLY A 101 24.24 3.70 -17.11
#